data_AF-A0A822B0S9-F1
#
_entry.id   AF-A0A822B0S9-F1
#
_cell.length_a   1.000
_cell.length_b   1.000
_cell.length_c   1.000
_cell.angle_alpha   90.00
_cell.angle_beta   90.00
_cell.angle_gamma   90.00
#
_symmetry.space_group_name_H-M   'P 1'
#
loop_
_entity.id
_entity.type
_entity.pdbx_description
1 polymer ?
#
loop_
_entity_poly.entity_id
_entity_poly.type
_entity_poly.pdbx_seq_one_letter_code
_entity_poly.pdbx_strand_id
1 'polypeptide(L)'
;DLALKELKRFGYTHVWYCGLLEHATITDYTVYGIRKDNPYIVKGLAGSPYAIKDYYDIDPDIAVDIPNRMSEFEKLMQRTHAHGLQVIMDFIPNHVAREYGSDVRPEEDLGINDDRTKSFSPTNDFYYIENEDFQMYNVEHIPPCIDISKVPKYTEKPARATGNDVFHSRPSMTDWFETIKLNYGIDNATGKNYFDPRPPLWDKIFRILSYWIDKGIDGFRCDM
;
A
#
# COMPACT_ATOMS: atom_id res chain seq x y z
N ASP A 1 28.36 9.89 2.18
CA ASP A 1 27.50 10.43 1.09
C ASP A 1 28.24 10.63 -0.23
N LEU A 2 29.07 9.67 -0.67
CA LEU A 2 29.75 9.80 -1.98
C LEU A 2 28.73 9.82 -3.13
N ALA A 3 27.76 8.91 -3.11
CA ALA A 3 26.72 8.83 -4.15
C ALA A 3 25.94 10.15 -4.34
N LEU A 4 25.49 10.78 -3.24
CA LEU A 4 24.73 12.04 -3.31
C LEU A 4 25.57 13.20 -3.88
N LYS A 5 26.84 13.30 -3.49
CA LYS A 5 27.78 14.28 -4.06
C LYS A 5 27.95 14.08 -5.56
N GLU A 6 28.09 12.83 -5.98
CA GLU A 6 28.23 12.49 -7.40
C GLU A 6 26.94 12.84 -8.16
N LEU A 7 25.77 12.46 -7.68
CA LEU A 7 24.50 12.84 -8.29
C LEU A 7 24.39 14.35 -8.48
N LYS A 8 24.74 15.14 -7.45
CA LYS A 8 24.75 16.60 -7.57
C LYS A 8 25.77 17.11 -8.59
N ARG A 9 26.98 16.52 -8.62
CA ARG A 9 28.04 16.85 -9.59
C ARG A 9 27.62 16.55 -11.04
N PHE A 10 26.84 15.50 -11.25
CA PHE A 10 26.25 15.16 -12.56
C PHE A 10 25.12 16.11 -12.99
N GLY A 11 24.64 16.98 -12.10
CA GLY A 11 23.61 17.98 -12.40
C GLY A 11 22.19 17.54 -12.06
N TYR A 12 22.00 16.40 -11.37
CA TYR A 12 20.67 16.02 -10.88
C TYR A 12 20.18 17.01 -9.81
N THR A 13 18.86 17.20 -9.79
CA THR A 13 18.18 18.09 -8.83
C THR A 13 17.31 17.32 -7.85
N HIS A 14 16.87 16.13 -8.22
CA HIS A 14 15.97 15.27 -7.44
C HIS A 14 16.50 13.84 -7.41
N VAL A 15 16.16 13.12 -6.34
CA VAL A 15 16.34 11.68 -6.23
C VAL A 15 14.97 11.07 -5.93
N TRP A 16 14.53 10.16 -6.79
CA TRP A 16 13.35 9.35 -6.56
C TRP A 16 13.76 8.06 -5.87
N TYR A 17 13.27 7.88 -4.65
CA TYR A 17 13.47 6.67 -3.86
C TYR A 17 12.22 5.81 -3.96
N CYS A 18 12.40 4.60 -4.50
CA CYS A 18 11.31 3.67 -4.77
C CYS A 18 11.13 2.66 -3.64
N GLY A 19 9.90 2.16 -3.46
CA GLY A 19 9.60 1.07 -2.50
C GLY A 19 9.82 1.44 -1.04
N LEU A 20 9.67 2.73 -0.70
CA LEU A 20 9.90 3.24 0.65
C LEU A 20 8.78 2.87 1.63
N LEU A 21 7.53 2.94 1.19
CA LEU A 21 6.36 2.71 2.02
C LEU A 21 6.24 1.23 2.39
N GLU A 22 5.80 0.95 3.62
CA GLU A 22 5.60 -0.42 4.09
C GLU A 22 4.60 -1.15 3.19
N HIS A 23 5.07 -2.23 2.57
CA HIS A 23 4.28 -3.05 1.67
C HIS A 23 4.14 -4.49 2.17
N ALA A 24 3.14 -5.18 1.65
CA ALA A 24 2.84 -6.55 2.05
C ALA A 24 4.03 -7.47 1.78
N THR A 25 4.51 -8.16 2.82
CA THR A 25 5.69 -9.04 2.76
C THR A 25 5.42 -10.30 3.57
N ILE A 26 6.05 -11.42 3.22
CA ILE A 26 5.96 -12.64 4.04
C ILE A 26 7.09 -12.77 5.06
N THR A 27 8.01 -11.79 5.11
CA THR A 27 9.00 -11.67 6.18
C THR A 27 8.29 -11.39 7.51
N ASP A 28 8.67 -12.13 8.56
CA ASP A 28 8.01 -12.06 9.86
C ASP A 28 8.69 -11.01 10.76
N TYR A 29 8.05 -9.86 10.89
CA TYR A 29 8.50 -8.75 11.72
C TYR A 29 7.70 -8.58 13.01
N THR A 30 6.96 -9.61 13.43
CA THR A 30 6.10 -9.54 14.63
C THR A 30 6.88 -9.26 15.91
N VAL A 31 8.17 -9.63 15.97
CA VAL A 31 9.08 -9.27 17.09
C VAL A 31 9.25 -7.76 17.26
N TYR A 32 9.00 -6.98 16.20
CA TYR A 32 9.05 -5.51 16.19
C TYR A 32 7.66 -4.86 16.23
N GLY A 33 6.60 -5.65 16.46
CA GLY A 33 5.22 -5.15 16.50
C GLY A 33 4.51 -5.05 15.15
N ILE A 34 5.22 -5.32 14.05
CA ILE A 34 4.66 -5.24 12.70
C ILE A 34 3.83 -6.49 12.40
N ARG A 35 2.59 -6.30 11.95
CA ARG A 35 1.68 -7.41 11.62
C ARG A 35 2.24 -8.25 10.48
N LYS A 36 2.20 -9.57 10.63
CA LYS A 36 2.54 -10.53 9.57
C LYS A 36 1.42 -10.60 8.52
N ASP A 37 1.79 -10.55 7.25
CA ASP A 37 0.84 -10.70 6.14
C ASP A 37 0.63 -12.18 5.78
N ASN A 38 -0.49 -12.47 5.12
CA ASN A 38 -0.86 -13.83 4.78
C ASN A 38 -0.26 -14.28 3.42
N PRO A 39 0.61 -15.31 3.38
CA PRO A 39 1.22 -15.83 2.15
C PRO A 39 0.25 -16.24 1.05
N TYR A 40 -1.01 -16.56 1.40
CA TYR A 40 -2.02 -16.85 0.39
C TYR A 40 -2.20 -15.66 -0.55
N ILE A 41 -2.15 -14.42 -0.07
CA ILE A 41 -2.41 -13.21 -0.87
C ILE A 41 -1.18 -12.37 -1.18
N VAL A 42 0.00 -12.68 -0.64
CA VAL A 42 1.25 -11.96 -0.97
C VAL A 42 1.99 -12.66 -2.10
N LYS A 43 2.41 -11.91 -3.11
CA LYS A 43 3.18 -12.44 -4.24
C LYS A 43 4.68 -12.50 -3.90
N GLY A 44 5.25 -13.71 -3.90
CA GLY A 44 6.68 -13.90 -3.64
C GLY A 44 7.07 -13.68 -2.18
N LEU A 45 8.36 -13.47 -1.92
CA LEU A 45 8.91 -13.26 -0.57
C LEU A 45 8.79 -11.82 -0.08
N ALA A 46 9.32 -10.89 -0.87
CA ALA A 46 9.32 -9.47 -0.56
C ALA A 46 7.99 -8.77 -0.93
N GLY A 47 7.05 -9.48 -1.55
CA GLY A 47 5.83 -8.86 -2.05
C GLY A 47 6.04 -7.93 -3.22
N SER A 48 5.08 -7.03 -3.41
CA SER A 48 5.13 -5.96 -4.41
C SER A 48 5.33 -4.62 -3.69
N PRO A 49 6.30 -3.78 -4.10
CA PRO A 49 6.48 -2.44 -3.53
C PRO A 49 5.31 -1.49 -3.80
N TYR A 50 4.33 -1.93 -4.61
CA TYR A 50 3.10 -1.19 -4.91
C TYR A 50 1.87 -1.73 -4.16
N ALA A 51 2.01 -2.84 -3.42
CA ALA A 51 0.96 -3.35 -2.53
C ALA A 51 1.17 -2.80 -1.10
N ILE A 52 0.86 -1.52 -0.92
CA ILE A 52 1.12 -0.79 0.34
C ILE A 52 0.21 -1.30 1.46
N LYS A 53 0.78 -1.68 2.61
CA LYS A 53 0.00 -2.14 3.78
C LYS A 53 -0.09 -1.11 4.89
N ASP A 54 0.87 -0.18 4.96
CA ASP A 54 0.82 0.99 5.84
C ASP A 54 1.41 2.21 5.10
N TYR A 55 0.60 3.25 4.91
CA TYR A 55 1.04 4.49 4.29
C TYR A 55 1.87 5.39 5.21
N TYR A 56 1.88 5.15 6.51
CA TYR A 56 2.48 6.04 7.51
C TYR A 56 3.85 5.56 8.01
N ASP A 57 4.32 4.42 7.49
CA ASP A 57 5.60 3.83 7.87
C ASP A 57 6.50 3.48 6.67
N ILE A 58 7.76 3.21 6.99
CA ILE A 58 8.81 2.79 6.06
C ILE A 58 8.92 1.26 6.08
N ASP A 59 9.15 0.68 4.91
CA ASP A 59 9.28 -0.75 4.78
C ASP A 59 10.44 -1.32 5.62
N PRO A 60 10.22 -2.37 6.43
CA PRO A 60 11.26 -2.95 7.27
C PRO A 60 12.35 -3.70 6.49
N ASP A 61 12.08 -4.21 5.27
CA ASP A 61 13.07 -4.94 4.47
C ASP A 61 14.21 -4.01 3.97
N ILE A 62 13.98 -2.68 3.92
CA ILE A 62 14.99 -1.70 3.49
C ILE A 62 15.73 -1.02 4.65
N ALA A 63 15.39 -1.34 5.90
CA ALA A 63 16.02 -0.80 7.09
C ALA A 63 17.23 -1.63 7.52
N VAL A 64 18.27 -0.97 8.06
CA VAL A 64 19.38 -1.66 8.73
C VAL A 64 18.99 -1.98 10.18
N ASP A 65 18.35 -1.02 10.84
CA ASP A 65 17.80 -1.17 12.19
C ASP A 65 16.27 -0.98 12.17
N ILE A 66 15.53 -2.09 12.10
CA ILE A 66 14.08 -2.12 11.87
C ILE A 66 13.30 -1.27 12.89
N PRO A 67 13.54 -1.35 14.22
CA PRO A 67 12.93 -0.43 15.19
C PRO A 67 13.15 1.06 14.92
N ASN A 68 14.23 1.42 14.20
CA ASN A 68 14.62 2.80 13.91
C ASN A 68 14.44 3.17 12.42
N ARG A 69 13.76 2.35 11.61
CA ARG A 69 13.56 2.54 10.16
C ARG A 69 13.12 3.95 9.74
N MET A 70 12.15 4.53 10.45
CA MET A 70 11.70 5.91 10.20
C MET A 70 12.82 6.93 10.44
N SER A 71 13.60 6.77 11.52
CA SER A 71 14.75 7.65 11.81
C SER A 71 15.88 7.47 10.78
N GLU A 72 16.11 6.24 10.30
CA GLU A 72 17.07 5.98 9.24
C GLU A 72 16.67 6.67 7.93
N PHE A 73 15.38 6.61 7.58
CA PHE A 73 14.83 7.31 6.42
C PHE A 73 14.93 8.84 6.55
N GLU A 74 14.56 9.40 7.69
CA GLU A 74 14.69 10.85 7.95
C GLU A 74 16.15 11.32 7.82
N LYS A 75 17.12 10.52 8.28
CA LYS A 75 18.56 10.80 8.08
C LYS A 75 18.99 10.69 6.62
N LEU A 76 18.42 9.77 5.83
CA LEU A 76 18.66 9.71 4.38
C LEU A 76 18.18 11.00 3.72
N MET A 77 16.94 11.40 3.99
CA MET A 77 16.33 12.62 3.44
C MET A 77 17.13 13.87 3.81
N GLN A 78 17.49 14.05 5.09
CA GLN A 78 18.33 15.16 5.54
C GLN A 78 19.68 15.23 4.81
N ARG A 79 20.32 14.08 4.58
CA ARG A 79 21.57 14.02 3.82
C ARG A 79 21.34 14.41 2.36
N THR A 80 20.27 13.94 1.73
CA THR A 80 19.90 14.30 0.36
C THR A 80 19.71 15.81 0.21
N HIS A 81 18.95 16.44 1.11
CA HIS A 81 18.77 17.89 1.15
C HIS A 81 20.08 18.64 1.40
N ALA A 82 20.96 18.15 2.28
CA ALA A 82 22.25 18.76 2.56
C ALA A 82 23.20 18.79 1.34
N HIS A 83 22.98 17.91 0.36
CA HIS A 83 23.69 17.95 -0.95
C HIS A 83 22.93 18.77 -2.01
N GLY A 84 21.89 19.51 -1.64
CA GLY A 84 21.10 20.35 -2.53
C GLY A 84 20.30 19.55 -3.57
N LEU A 85 19.87 18.34 -3.19
CA LEU A 85 18.98 17.47 -3.95
C LEU A 85 17.62 17.39 -3.23
N GLN A 86 16.56 17.27 -4.00
CA GLN A 86 15.19 17.08 -3.51
C GLN A 86 14.79 15.60 -3.51
N VAL A 87 13.84 15.23 -2.67
CA VAL A 87 13.39 13.85 -2.45
C VAL A 87 12.01 13.63 -3.05
N ILE A 88 11.92 12.68 -3.99
CA ILE A 88 10.65 12.19 -4.54
C ILE A 88 10.36 10.80 -3.97
N MET A 89 9.11 10.59 -3.54
CA MET A 89 8.61 9.33 -2.98
C MET A 89 7.53 8.73 -3.90
N ASP A 90 7.48 7.40 -4.02
CA ASP A 90 6.33 6.74 -4.66
C ASP A 90 5.06 6.93 -3.82
N PHE A 91 3.95 7.20 -4.50
CA PHE A 91 2.62 7.20 -3.91
C PHE A 91 1.68 6.36 -4.77
N ILE A 92 0.94 5.44 -4.16
CA ILE A 92 0.04 4.53 -4.87
C ILE A 92 -1.39 4.95 -4.55
N PRO A 93 -2.03 5.88 -5.29
CA PRO A 93 -3.40 6.29 -5.02
C PRO A 93 -4.46 5.28 -5.49
N ASN A 94 -4.16 4.34 -6.38
CA ASN A 94 -5.17 3.48 -7.01
C ASN A 94 -5.67 2.35 -6.10
N HIS A 95 -4.78 1.78 -5.29
CA HIS A 95 -5.06 0.59 -4.46
C HIS A 95 -4.11 0.49 -3.28
N VAL A 96 -4.42 -0.42 -2.36
CA VAL A 96 -3.55 -0.83 -1.25
C VAL A 96 -3.43 -2.35 -1.22
N ALA A 97 -2.53 -2.89 -0.41
CA ALA A 97 -2.50 -4.30 -0.06
C ALA A 97 -3.87 -4.76 0.44
N ARG A 98 -4.22 -6.00 0.13
CA ARG A 98 -5.50 -6.59 0.52
C ARG A 98 -5.64 -6.72 2.05
N GLU A 99 -4.53 -6.89 2.75
CA GLU A 99 -4.43 -6.72 4.20
C GLU A 99 -3.79 -5.36 4.55
N TYR A 100 -4.29 -4.25 3.98
CA TYR A 100 -3.95 -2.92 4.49
C TYR A 100 -4.38 -2.80 5.96
N GLY A 101 -3.58 -2.09 6.75
CA GLY A 101 -3.89 -1.80 8.14
C GLY A 101 -2.70 -1.12 8.80
N SER A 102 -2.86 0.17 9.10
CA SER A 102 -1.77 0.95 9.69
C SER A 102 -1.63 0.68 11.18
N ASP A 103 -0.42 0.31 11.64
CA ASP A 103 -0.10 0.23 13.06
C ASP A 103 0.34 1.60 13.62
N VAL A 104 0.77 2.52 12.75
CA VAL A 104 1.11 3.90 13.10
C VAL A 104 -0.13 4.80 13.28
N ARG A 105 -1.17 4.59 12.47
CA ARG A 105 -2.44 5.38 12.45
C ARG A 105 -3.68 4.49 12.37
N PRO A 106 -3.91 3.58 13.33
CA PRO A 106 -5.03 2.63 13.28
C PRO A 106 -6.42 3.31 13.31
N GLU A 107 -6.52 4.51 13.85
CA GLU A 107 -7.76 5.30 13.88
C GLU A 107 -8.12 5.92 12.52
N GLU A 108 -7.17 6.00 11.60
CA GLU A 108 -7.34 6.54 10.25
C GLU A 108 -7.32 5.44 9.17
N ASP A 109 -7.45 4.18 9.58
CA ASP A 109 -7.38 3.04 8.69
C ASP A 109 -8.48 3.06 7.61
N LEU A 110 -8.14 2.53 6.44
CA LEU A 110 -9.02 2.53 5.28
C LEU A 110 -10.07 1.42 5.44
N GLY A 111 -11.32 1.74 5.13
CA GLY A 111 -12.45 0.81 5.19
C GLY A 111 -13.12 0.68 6.56
N ILE A 112 -12.67 1.39 7.61
CA ILE A 112 -13.28 1.31 8.96
C ILE A 112 -14.78 1.65 8.92
N ASN A 113 -15.17 2.62 8.10
CA ASN A 113 -16.53 3.15 8.03
C ASN A 113 -17.32 2.64 6.82
N ASP A 114 -16.80 1.63 6.12
CA ASP A 114 -17.41 1.15 4.90
C ASP A 114 -18.69 0.37 5.19
N ASP A 115 -19.74 0.66 4.41
CA ASP A 115 -20.92 -0.19 4.32
C ASP A 115 -20.60 -1.37 3.39
N ARG A 116 -20.14 -2.46 3.99
CA ARG A 116 -19.73 -3.68 3.29
C ARG A 116 -20.90 -4.44 2.66
N THR A 117 -22.14 -4.03 2.91
CA THR A 117 -23.33 -4.66 2.30
C THR A 117 -23.61 -4.15 0.89
N LYS A 118 -22.92 -3.07 0.47
CA LYS A 118 -23.07 -2.46 -0.84
C LYS A 118 -21.83 -2.71 -1.69
N SER A 119 -22.05 -3.11 -2.93
CA SER A 119 -21.01 -3.22 -3.94
C SER A 119 -20.31 -1.88 -4.20
N PHE A 120 -21.10 -0.81 -4.20
CA PHE A 120 -20.62 0.57 -4.31
C PHE A 120 -21.38 1.51 -3.35
N SER A 121 -20.62 2.39 -2.70
CA SER A 121 -21.13 3.58 -2.04
C SER A 121 -20.10 4.69 -2.21
N PRO A 122 -20.48 5.94 -2.55
CA PRO A 122 -19.52 7.04 -2.67
C PRO A 122 -18.86 7.43 -1.34
N THR A 123 -19.33 6.88 -0.23
CA THR A 123 -18.75 7.07 1.11
C THR A 123 -17.82 5.93 1.54
N ASN A 124 -17.78 4.82 0.81
CA ASN A 124 -16.88 3.70 1.11
C ASN A 124 -15.49 4.00 0.54
N ASP A 125 -14.44 3.52 1.21
CA ASP A 125 -13.06 3.56 0.72
C ASP A 125 -12.80 2.46 -0.30
N PHE A 126 -13.52 1.34 -0.26
CA PHE A 126 -13.36 0.19 -1.16
C PHE A 126 -14.63 -0.17 -1.93
N TYR A 127 -14.45 -0.95 -3.00
CA TYR A 127 -15.52 -1.64 -3.71
C TYR A 127 -15.66 -3.08 -3.19
N TYR A 128 -16.89 -3.51 -2.95
CA TYR A 128 -17.19 -4.85 -2.46
C TYR A 128 -17.91 -5.69 -3.51
N ILE A 129 -17.83 -7.02 -3.38
CA ILE A 129 -18.58 -7.97 -4.18
C ILE A 129 -19.71 -8.50 -3.32
N GLU A 130 -20.94 -8.06 -3.59
CA GLU A 130 -22.10 -8.42 -2.78
C GLU A 130 -22.32 -9.93 -2.75
N ASN A 131 -22.54 -10.47 -1.55
CA ASN A 131 -22.87 -11.87 -1.30
C ASN A 131 -21.82 -12.90 -1.76
N GLU A 132 -20.59 -12.46 -2.08
CA GLU A 132 -19.50 -13.35 -2.44
C GLU A 132 -18.30 -13.18 -1.50
N ASP A 133 -17.78 -14.30 -1.01
CA ASP A 133 -16.53 -14.34 -0.26
C ASP A 133 -15.34 -14.46 -1.21
N PHE A 134 -14.19 -13.90 -0.84
CA PHE A 134 -12.99 -13.97 -1.66
C PHE A 134 -12.54 -15.42 -1.88
N GLN A 135 -12.32 -15.77 -3.14
CA GLN A 135 -11.87 -17.08 -3.57
C GLN A 135 -10.49 -16.96 -4.18
N MET A 136 -9.49 -17.44 -3.45
CA MET A 136 -8.14 -17.56 -3.98
C MET A 136 -8.09 -18.59 -5.12
N TYR A 137 -7.38 -18.28 -6.20
CA TYR A 137 -7.30 -19.14 -7.37
C TYR A 137 -6.52 -20.44 -7.09
N ASN A 138 -5.28 -20.34 -6.62
CA ASN A 138 -4.43 -21.47 -6.20
C ASN A 138 -3.33 -21.00 -5.22
N VAL A 139 -2.37 -21.88 -4.93
CA VAL A 139 -1.22 -21.60 -4.04
C VAL A 139 0.13 -21.72 -4.76
N GLU A 140 0.15 -21.75 -6.10
CA GLU A 140 1.36 -21.98 -6.89
C GLU A 140 2.35 -20.81 -6.83
N HIS A 141 1.88 -19.60 -6.51
CA HIS A 141 2.77 -18.43 -6.31
C HIS A 141 3.51 -18.48 -4.98
N ILE A 142 3.09 -19.33 -4.05
CA ILE A 142 3.64 -19.35 -2.69
C ILE A 142 5.04 -19.96 -2.75
N PRO A 143 6.07 -19.24 -2.25
CA PRO A 143 7.45 -19.74 -2.30
C PRO A 143 7.60 -21.11 -1.61
N PRO A 144 8.38 -22.05 -2.18
CA PRO A 144 8.54 -23.40 -1.62
C PRO A 144 9.13 -23.45 -0.20
N CYS A 145 9.78 -22.36 0.26
CA CYS A 145 10.29 -22.24 1.62
C CYS A 145 9.17 -22.02 2.67
N ILE A 146 7.95 -21.74 2.24
CA ILE A 146 6.79 -21.55 3.12
C ILE A 146 6.00 -22.86 3.22
N ASP A 147 5.92 -23.41 4.43
CA ASP A 147 5.04 -24.53 4.72
C ASP A 147 3.59 -24.05 4.85
N ILE A 148 2.90 -23.95 3.71
CA ILE A 148 1.53 -23.44 3.59
C ILE A 148 0.53 -24.24 4.43
N SER A 149 0.83 -25.49 4.78
CA SER A 149 -0.03 -26.34 5.62
C SER A 149 -0.14 -25.82 7.07
N LYS A 150 0.84 -25.03 7.51
CA LYS A 150 0.87 -24.41 8.84
C LYS A 150 0.32 -22.99 8.87
N VAL A 151 0.00 -22.42 7.71
CA VAL A 151 -0.48 -21.04 7.58
C VAL A 151 -2.01 -21.04 7.59
N PRO A 152 -2.66 -20.25 8.45
CA PRO A 152 -4.10 -20.07 8.40
C PRO A 152 -4.54 -19.59 7.02
N LYS A 153 -5.58 -20.22 6.45
CA LYS A 153 -6.16 -19.79 5.18
C LYS A 153 -6.62 -18.35 5.27
N TYR A 154 -6.32 -17.56 4.25
CA TYR A 154 -6.85 -16.22 4.13
C TYR A 154 -8.38 -16.26 3.93
N THR A 155 -9.10 -15.39 4.64
CA THR A 155 -10.55 -15.25 4.53
C THR A 155 -10.93 -13.78 4.44
N GLU A 156 -11.72 -13.42 3.43
CA GLU A 156 -12.26 -12.07 3.25
C GLU A 156 -13.73 -12.17 2.86
N LYS A 157 -14.60 -11.54 3.66
CA LYS A 157 -16.05 -11.60 3.52
C LYS A 157 -16.70 -10.24 3.78
N PRO A 158 -17.36 -9.59 2.81
CA PRO A 158 -17.38 -9.95 1.39
C PRO A 158 -16.04 -9.66 0.71
N ALA A 159 -15.86 -10.22 -0.49
CA ALA A 159 -14.70 -9.96 -1.33
C ALA A 159 -14.61 -8.47 -1.72
N ARG A 160 -13.39 -7.99 -1.98
CA ARG A 160 -13.12 -6.65 -2.50
C ARG A 160 -12.48 -6.70 -3.88
N ALA A 161 -12.86 -5.75 -4.74
CA ALA A 161 -12.31 -5.64 -6.09
C ALA A 161 -10.78 -5.42 -6.07
N THR A 162 -10.06 -5.99 -7.04
CA THR A 162 -8.60 -5.83 -7.15
C THR A 162 -8.21 -4.48 -7.74
N GLY A 163 -6.98 -4.02 -7.51
CA GLY A 163 -6.47 -2.75 -8.03
C GLY A 163 -6.53 -2.62 -9.56
N ASN A 164 -6.47 -3.74 -10.29
CA ASN A 164 -6.60 -3.84 -11.74
C ASN A 164 -8.04 -4.06 -12.24
N ASP A 165 -9.05 -3.62 -11.47
CA ASP A 165 -10.47 -3.60 -11.87
C ASP A 165 -11.14 -4.97 -12.04
N VAL A 166 -10.71 -5.98 -11.28
CA VAL A 166 -11.47 -7.24 -11.20
C VAL A 166 -12.55 -7.13 -10.13
N PHE A 167 -13.78 -6.88 -10.60
CA PHE A 167 -15.01 -6.82 -9.78
C PHE A 167 -15.69 -8.20 -9.65
N HIS A 168 -14.89 -9.21 -9.32
CA HIS A 168 -15.35 -10.58 -9.07
C HIS A 168 -14.62 -11.17 -7.86
N SER A 169 -15.27 -12.10 -7.15
CA SER A 169 -14.69 -12.70 -5.94
C SER A 169 -13.50 -13.62 -6.18
N ARG A 170 -13.26 -14.02 -7.43
CA ARG A 170 -12.21 -14.97 -7.82
C ARG A 170 -11.27 -14.37 -8.88
N PRO A 171 -10.33 -13.49 -8.48
CA PRO A 171 -9.29 -13.03 -9.40
C PRO A 171 -8.38 -14.17 -9.85
N SER A 172 -7.78 -14.03 -11.04
CA SER A 172 -6.79 -14.94 -11.59
C SER A 172 -5.39 -14.68 -11.02
N MET A 173 -4.44 -15.59 -11.28
CA MET A 173 -3.04 -15.42 -10.86
C MET A 173 -2.32 -14.24 -11.50
N THR A 174 -2.81 -13.80 -12.66
CA THR A 174 -2.26 -12.64 -13.38
C THR A 174 -2.88 -11.32 -12.92
N ASP A 175 -3.97 -11.38 -12.14
CA ASP A 175 -4.57 -10.19 -11.56
C ASP A 175 -3.77 -9.71 -10.35
N TRP A 176 -4.06 -8.47 -9.94
CA TRP A 176 -3.46 -7.86 -8.76
C TRP A 176 -4.23 -8.31 -7.50
N PHE A 177 -4.37 -9.63 -7.33
CA PHE A 177 -5.15 -10.26 -6.26
C PHE A 177 -4.68 -9.88 -4.85
N GLU A 178 -3.42 -9.50 -4.70
CA GLU A 178 -2.76 -9.02 -3.50
C GLU A 178 -3.17 -7.59 -3.12
N THR A 179 -3.91 -6.90 -4.00
CA THR A 179 -4.34 -5.52 -3.82
C THR A 179 -5.86 -5.38 -3.78
N ILE A 180 -6.34 -4.28 -3.22
CA ILE A 180 -7.75 -3.87 -3.18
C ILE A 180 -7.92 -2.44 -3.67
N LYS A 181 -8.91 -2.23 -4.55
CA LYS A 181 -9.11 -0.95 -5.24
C LYS A 181 -9.75 0.12 -4.36
N LEU A 182 -9.17 1.32 -4.41
CA LEU A 182 -9.67 2.50 -3.71
C LEU A 182 -10.81 3.16 -4.50
N ASN A 183 -11.84 3.59 -3.76
CA ASN A 183 -13.08 4.16 -4.29
C ASN A 183 -13.11 5.69 -4.15
N TYR A 184 -12.78 6.38 -5.24
CA TYR A 184 -12.84 7.84 -5.33
C TYR A 184 -14.23 8.38 -5.72
N GLY A 185 -15.30 7.60 -5.57
CA GLY A 185 -16.66 8.00 -5.89
C GLY A 185 -17.07 7.76 -7.34
N ILE A 186 -16.47 6.78 -8.02
CA ILE A 186 -16.82 6.41 -9.40
C ILE A 186 -17.57 5.08 -9.36
N ASP A 187 -18.83 5.07 -9.75
CA ASP A 187 -19.61 3.84 -9.86
C ASP A 187 -19.24 3.10 -11.14
N ASN A 188 -18.45 2.03 -11.03
CA ASN A 188 -18.00 1.24 -12.18
C ASN A 188 -19.13 0.49 -12.89
N ALA A 189 -20.26 0.22 -12.23
CA ALA A 189 -21.39 -0.46 -12.88
C ALA A 189 -22.16 0.49 -13.81
N THR A 190 -22.23 1.78 -13.46
CA THR A 190 -23.00 2.78 -14.23
C THR A 190 -22.14 3.80 -14.97
N GLY A 191 -20.85 3.91 -14.65
CA GLY A 191 -19.93 4.94 -15.12
C GLY A 191 -20.19 6.33 -14.52
N LYS A 192 -21.05 6.43 -13.49
CA LYS A 192 -21.44 7.71 -12.89
C LYS A 192 -20.46 8.14 -11.81
N ASN A 193 -20.18 9.44 -11.76
CA ASN A 193 -19.34 10.06 -10.74
C ASN A 193 -20.16 10.70 -9.61
N TYR A 194 -19.65 10.60 -8.39
CA TYR A 194 -20.23 11.12 -7.15
C TYR A 194 -19.18 11.92 -6.40
N PHE A 195 -18.96 13.16 -6.87
CA PHE A 195 -17.93 14.05 -6.30
C PHE A 195 -18.50 15.16 -5.41
N ASP A 196 -19.83 15.27 -5.32
CA ASP A 196 -20.53 16.22 -4.46
C ASP A 196 -21.65 15.48 -3.68
N PRO A 197 -21.55 15.36 -2.35
CA PRO A 197 -20.42 15.78 -1.52
C PRO A 197 -19.13 15.00 -1.87
N ARG A 198 -17.98 15.60 -1.58
CA ARG A 198 -16.66 14.97 -1.78
C ARG A 198 -16.58 13.61 -1.05
N PRO A 199 -16.15 12.53 -1.70
CA PRO A 199 -15.93 11.24 -1.04
C PRO A 199 -14.92 11.36 0.12
N PRO A 200 -15.18 10.76 1.30
CA PRO A 200 -14.29 10.87 2.47
C PRO A 200 -12.86 10.38 2.23
N LEU A 201 -12.68 9.40 1.33
CA LEU A 201 -11.38 8.88 0.96
C LEU A 201 -10.43 9.98 0.48
N TRP A 202 -10.93 11.00 -0.23
CA TRP A 202 -10.10 12.08 -0.75
C TRP A 202 -9.38 12.83 0.37
N ASP A 203 -10.07 13.06 1.49
CA ASP A 203 -9.49 13.75 2.63
C ASP A 203 -8.51 12.84 3.40
N LYS A 204 -8.72 11.51 3.42
CA LYS A 204 -7.76 10.54 3.98
C LYS A 204 -6.47 10.52 3.17
N ILE A 205 -6.58 10.43 1.85
CA ILE A 205 -5.44 10.46 0.91
C ILE A 205 -4.69 11.79 1.02
N PHE A 206 -5.42 12.91 1.14
CA PHE A 206 -4.79 14.21 1.38
C PHE A 206 -3.97 14.22 2.68
N ARG A 207 -4.50 13.68 3.79
CA ARG A 207 -3.75 13.59 5.06
C ARG A 207 -2.52 12.72 4.96
N ILE A 208 -2.59 11.59 4.24
CA ILE A 208 -1.42 10.74 3.97
C ILE A 208 -0.34 11.52 3.22
N LEU A 209 -0.70 12.24 2.15
CA LEU A 209 0.25 13.07 1.41
C LEU A 209 0.84 14.18 2.29
N SER A 210 -0.01 14.86 3.07
CA SER A 210 0.43 15.91 4.01
C SER A 210 1.42 15.38 5.05
N TYR A 211 1.19 14.18 5.60
CA TYR A 211 2.10 13.55 6.57
C TYR A 211 3.54 13.45 6.04
N TRP A 212 3.70 13.03 4.79
CA TRP A 212 5.02 12.90 4.17
C TRP A 212 5.62 14.25 3.74
N ILE A 213 4.79 15.19 3.28
CA ILE A 213 5.23 16.57 2.99
C ILE A 213 5.77 17.22 4.28
N ASP A 214 5.04 17.09 5.38
CA ASP A 214 5.41 17.66 6.68
C ASP A 214 6.73 17.07 7.22
N LYS A 215 7.07 15.84 6.82
CA LYS A 215 8.38 15.23 7.12
C LYS A 215 9.52 15.77 6.25
N GLY A 216 9.22 16.32 5.07
CA GLY A 216 10.21 16.91 4.17
C GLY A 216 10.27 16.28 2.77
N ILE A 217 9.30 15.45 2.38
CA ILE A 217 9.19 14.99 0.99
C ILE A 217 8.89 16.18 0.08
N ASP A 218 9.66 16.33 -1.01
CA ASP A 218 9.55 17.45 -1.94
C ASP A 218 8.51 17.20 -3.06
N GLY A 219 8.13 15.93 -3.26
CA GLY A 219 7.11 15.57 -4.23
C GLY A 219 6.86 14.07 -4.30
N PHE A 220 5.82 13.70 -5.04
CA PHE A 220 5.42 12.31 -5.21
C PHE A 220 5.43 11.92 -6.67
N ARG A 221 5.86 10.68 -6.93
CA ARG A 221 5.58 9.99 -8.18
C ARG A 221 4.37 9.09 -7.94
N CYS A 222 3.26 9.38 -8.60
CA CYS A 222 2.03 8.60 -8.42
C CYS A 222 1.99 7.39 -9.37
N ASP A 223 1.85 6.18 -8.81
CA ASP A 223 1.63 4.93 -9.55
C ASP A 223 0.14 4.57 -9.63
N MET A 224 -0.30 3.95 -10.73
CA MET A 224 -1.69 3.55 -10.95
C MET A 224 -1.79 2.06 -11.25
#